data_AF-B8B8V5-F1
#
_entry.id   AF-B8B8V5-F1
#
_cell.length_a   1.000
_cell.length_b   1.000
_cell.length_c   1.000
_cell.angle_alpha   90.00
_cell.angle_beta   90.00
_cell.angle_gamma   90.00
#
_symmetry.space_group_name_H-M   'P 1'
#
loop_
_entity.id
_entity.type
_entity.pdbx_description
1 polymer ?
#
loop_
_entity_poly.entity_id
_entity_poly.type
_entity_poly.pdbx_seq_one_letter_code
_entity_poly.pdbx_strand_id
1 'polypeptide(L)'
;MSSSSLAAAAAAFLLAVAMSCHCHVARGWGGLGVNYGTVADDLPTAARSVELLRAAGAGAVRIYDANADILRALAGTGVPVSVTDGTPVWCVLAGGGEAANETAVTAAVEYACRQRSGTCAAIEAGGECNQPDTLAAHASYAFNAYWQLFRKAGGTCYFNGLAEKTTKDPNLCSLWLVDEVG
;
A
#
# COMPACT_ATOMS: atom_id res chain seq x y z
N MET A 1 22.21 -25.45 -54.46
CA MET A 1 21.42 -24.86 -53.35
C MET A 1 22.28 -23.75 -52.77
N SER A 2 21.93 -22.49 -53.07
CA SER A 2 22.84 -21.36 -52.92
C SER A 2 23.01 -20.94 -51.46
N SER A 3 24.26 -20.76 -51.02
CA SER A 3 24.69 -20.35 -49.68
C SER A 3 24.05 -19.04 -49.19
N SER A 4 23.45 -18.27 -50.12
CA SER A 4 22.75 -17.01 -49.90
C SER A 4 21.42 -17.16 -49.15
N SER A 5 20.74 -18.31 -49.27
CA SER A 5 19.41 -18.51 -48.66
C SER A 5 19.43 -18.85 -47.17
N LEU A 6 20.54 -19.42 -46.66
CA LEU A 6 20.67 -19.73 -45.23
C LEU A 6 20.93 -18.47 -44.39
N ALA A 7 21.66 -17.48 -44.93
CA ALA A 7 21.96 -16.24 -44.22
C ALA A 7 20.70 -15.37 -44.00
N ALA A 8 19.79 -15.32 -44.98
CA ALA A 8 18.55 -14.57 -44.88
C ALA A 8 17.57 -15.17 -43.86
N ALA A 9 17.51 -16.50 -43.76
CA ALA A 9 16.67 -17.20 -42.79
C ALA A 9 17.19 -17.02 -41.34
N ALA A 10 18.51 -16.98 -41.14
CA ALA A 10 19.12 -16.75 -39.83
C ALA A 10 18.92 -15.32 -39.31
N ALA A 11 18.95 -14.31 -40.18
CA ALA A 11 18.71 -12.91 -39.81
C ALA A 11 17.24 -12.65 -39.42
N ALA A 12 16.28 -13.30 -40.10
CA ALA A 12 14.86 -13.18 -39.79
C ALA A 12 14.48 -13.83 -38.44
N PHE A 13 15.16 -14.91 -38.05
CA PHE A 13 14.96 -15.55 -36.73
C PHE A 13 15.52 -14.71 -35.57
N LEU A 14 16.65 -14.00 -35.78
CA LEU A 14 17.24 -13.14 -34.75
C LEU A 14 16.41 -11.87 -34.48
N LEU A 15 15.74 -11.30 -35.49
CA LEU A 15 14.81 -10.18 -35.29
C LEU A 15 13.47 -10.58 -34.65
N ALA A 16 12.99 -11.81 -34.87
CA ALA A 16 11.75 -12.30 -34.27
C ALA A 16 11.88 -12.61 -32.77
N VAL A 17 13.07 -13.04 -32.30
CA VAL A 17 13.35 -13.28 -30.88
C VAL A 17 13.54 -11.96 -30.11
N ALA A 18 14.01 -10.89 -30.76
CA ALA A 18 14.16 -9.58 -30.12
C ALA A 18 12.83 -8.83 -29.91
N MET A 19 11.78 -9.17 -30.67
CA MET A 19 10.48 -8.48 -30.64
C MET A 19 9.40 -9.25 -29.86
N SER A 20 9.74 -10.39 -29.26
CA SER A 20 8.81 -11.25 -28.52
C SER A 20 9.15 -11.25 -27.04
N CYS A 21 8.34 -10.54 -26.26
CA CYS A 21 8.39 -10.44 -24.79
C CYS A 21 9.58 -9.63 -24.24
N HIS A 22 9.63 -8.35 -24.62
CA HIS A 22 9.61 -7.34 -23.55
C HIS A 22 8.21 -7.38 -22.93
N CYS A 23 7.93 -8.48 -22.24
CA CYS A 23 7.17 -8.36 -21.03
C CYS A 23 8.10 -7.47 -20.20
N HIS A 24 7.84 -6.15 -20.21
CA HIS A 24 8.01 -5.43 -18.97
C HIS A 24 7.33 -6.37 -17.98
N VAL A 25 8.15 -7.06 -17.17
CA VAL A 25 7.72 -7.41 -15.85
C VAL A 25 7.21 -6.06 -15.39
N ALA A 26 5.89 -5.86 -15.49
CA ALA A 26 5.19 -4.98 -14.62
C ALA A 26 5.67 -5.54 -13.30
N ARG A 27 6.71 -4.91 -12.75
CA ARG A 27 6.98 -4.99 -11.34
C ARG A 27 5.65 -4.51 -10.83
N GLY A 28 4.76 -5.48 -10.55
CA GLY A 28 3.59 -5.25 -9.74
C GLY A 28 4.17 -4.46 -8.58
N TRP A 29 3.53 -3.35 -8.27
CA TRP A 29 3.96 -2.51 -7.20
C TRP A 29 3.77 -3.27 -5.87
N GLY A 30 4.61 -4.28 -5.63
CA GLY A 30 4.87 -4.88 -4.34
C GLY A 30 5.90 -3.96 -3.72
N GLY A 31 5.41 -2.96 -3.02
CA GLY A 31 6.23 -1.88 -2.55
C GLY A 31 5.47 -0.97 -1.62
N LEU A 32 6.25 -0.14 -0.94
CA LEU A 32 5.78 0.57 0.21
C LEU A 32 4.75 1.65 -0.21
N GLY A 33 3.47 1.58 0.18
CA GLY A 33 2.46 2.63 -0.02
C GLY A 33 2.66 3.90 0.84
N VAL A 34 2.85 5.06 0.22
CA VAL A 34 3.22 6.32 0.91
C VAL A 34 2.02 7.25 1.10
N ASN A 35 1.99 7.97 2.22
CA ASN A 35 1.08 9.09 2.45
C ASN A 35 1.62 10.38 1.83
N TYR A 36 0.84 11.02 0.97
CA TYR A 36 1.16 12.33 0.42
C TYR A 36 0.15 13.37 0.91
N GLY A 37 0.65 14.36 1.65
CA GLY A 37 -0.12 15.51 2.12
C GLY A 37 0.43 16.80 1.51
N THR A 38 -0.45 17.80 1.42
CA THR A 38 -0.15 19.14 0.84
C THR A 38 -0.13 20.25 1.88
N VAL A 39 -0.11 19.90 3.17
CA VAL A 39 -0.04 20.84 4.30
C VAL A 39 1.38 20.85 4.85
N ALA A 40 2.27 21.65 4.24
CA ALA A 40 3.62 21.93 4.71
C ALA A 40 4.19 23.20 4.05
N ASP A 41 5.18 23.82 4.70
CA ASP A 41 5.70 25.14 4.32
C ASP A 41 6.80 25.11 3.24
N ASP A 42 7.33 23.93 2.90
CA ASP A 42 8.49 23.72 2.03
C ASP A 42 8.29 22.58 1.00
N LEU A 43 7.05 22.36 0.57
CA LEU A 43 6.72 21.27 -0.34
C LEU A 43 7.44 21.40 -1.71
N PRO A 44 8.09 20.33 -2.20
CA PRO A 44 8.61 20.29 -3.55
C PRO A 44 7.50 20.48 -4.59
N THR A 45 7.89 20.82 -5.83
CA THR A 45 6.94 20.81 -6.95
C THR A 45 6.34 19.41 -7.14
N ALA A 46 5.13 19.33 -7.67
CA ALA A 46 4.43 18.06 -7.92
C ALA A 46 5.31 17.04 -8.67
N ALA A 47 6.02 17.48 -9.72
CA ALA A 47 6.94 16.64 -10.47
C ALA A 47 8.11 16.11 -9.60
N ARG A 48 8.70 16.99 -8.78
CA ARG A 48 9.79 16.61 -7.88
C ARG A 48 9.31 15.66 -6.77
N SER A 49 8.11 15.87 -6.25
CA SER A 49 7.49 14.93 -5.30
C SER A 49 7.33 13.54 -5.91
N VAL A 50 6.90 13.43 -7.16
CA VAL A 50 6.77 12.14 -7.86
C VAL A 50 8.13 11.46 -8.09
N GLU A 51 9.17 12.23 -8.43
CA GLU A 51 10.54 11.69 -8.51
C GLU A 51 11.02 11.14 -7.16
N LEU A 52 10.75 11.86 -6.07
CA LEU A 52 11.12 11.42 -4.72
C LEU A 52 10.36 10.17 -4.31
N LEU A 53 9.05 10.08 -4.62
CA LEU A 53 8.24 8.89 -4.36
C LEU A 53 8.79 7.67 -5.11
N ARG A 54 9.18 7.85 -6.38
CA ARG A 54 9.83 6.78 -7.16
C ARG A 54 11.21 6.41 -6.61
N ALA A 55 12.02 7.39 -6.24
CA ALA A 55 13.35 7.17 -5.67
C ALA A 55 13.29 6.47 -4.30
N ALA A 56 12.23 6.74 -3.53
CA ALA A 56 11.93 6.06 -2.27
C ALA A 56 11.37 4.65 -2.47
N GLY A 57 11.07 4.23 -3.71
CA GLY A 57 10.49 2.93 -3.99
C GLY A 57 9.03 2.80 -3.55
N ALA A 58 8.27 3.92 -3.57
CA ALA A 58 6.86 3.89 -3.23
C ALA A 58 6.12 2.94 -4.17
N GLY A 59 5.43 1.95 -3.60
CA GLY A 59 4.58 0.99 -4.31
C GLY A 59 3.10 1.35 -4.25
N ALA A 60 2.73 2.48 -3.65
CA ALA A 60 1.45 3.15 -3.85
C ALA A 60 1.51 4.55 -3.27
N VAL A 61 0.53 5.40 -3.58
CA VAL A 61 0.40 6.70 -2.94
C VAL A 61 -1.04 6.92 -2.50
N ARG A 62 -1.24 7.29 -1.24
CA ARG A 62 -2.52 7.82 -0.78
C ARG A 62 -2.43 9.33 -0.64
N ILE A 63 -3.35 10.02 -1.28
CA ILE A 63 -3.45 11.49 -1.27
C ILE A 63 -4.66 11.89 -0.43
N TYR A 64 -4.45 12.83 0.48
CA TYR A 64 -5.46 13.32 1.43
C TYR A 64 -6.28 14.50 0.92
N ASP A 65 -5.90 15.07 -0.22
CA ASP A 65 -6.61 16.11 -0.94
C ASP A 65 -6.66 15.77 -2.43
N ALA A 66 -7.76 16.09 -3.10
CA ALA A 66 -7.87 15.89 -4.55
C ALA A 66 -7.11 16.99 -5.32
N ASN A 67 -5.81 17.14 -5.06
CA ASN A 67 -4.98 18.13 -5.73
C ASN A 67 -4.75 17.71 -7.19
N ALA A 68 -5.30 18.49 -8.12
CA ALA A 68 -5.25 18.18 -9.55
C ALA A 68 -3.83 18.15 -10.13
N ASP A 69 -2.89 18.94 -9.59
CA ASP A 69 -1.52 19.01 -10.11
C ASP A 69 -0.71 17.79 -9.68
N ILE A 70 -0.92 17.29 -8.47
CA ILE A 70 -0.32 16.03 -7.99
C ILE A 70 -0.89 14.84 -8.74
N LEU A 71 -2.21 14.81 -8.95
CA LEU A 71 -2.87 13.75 -9.72
C LEU A 71 -2.38 13.73 -11.17
N ARG A 72 -2.16 14.89 -11.79
CA ARG A 72 -1.55 14.98 -13.14
C ARG A 72 -0.09 14.54 -13.15
N ALA A 73 0.69 14.90 -12.14
CA ALA A 73 2.08 14.48 -12.03
C ALA A 73 2.22 12.96 -11.82
N LEU A 74 1.26 12.35 -11.11
CA LEU A 74 1.17 10.90 -10.93
C LEU A 74 0.52 10.19 -12.13
N ALA A 75 -0.21 10.91 -12.99
CA ALA A 75 -0.80 10.32 -14.18
C ALA A 75 0.30 9.79 -15.12
N GLY A 76 0.09 8.59 -15.66
CA GLY A 76 1.05 7.93 -16.56
C GLY A 76 2.29 7.37 -15.86
N THR A 77 2.39 7.49 -14.53
CA THR A 77 3.55 6.96 -13.79
C THR A 77 3.49 5.45 -13.53
N GLY A 78 2.28 4.88 -13.56
CA GLY A 78 2.01 3.51 -13.13
C GLY A 78 1.86 3.34 -11.62
N VAL A 79 1.91 4.43 -10.85
CA VAL A 79 1.69 4.42 -9.39
C VAL A 79 0.19 4.20 -9.10
N PRO A 80 -0.23 3.14 -8.38
CA PRO A 80 -1.53 3.10 -7.74
C PRO A 80 -1.74 4.28 -6.80
N VAL A 81 -2.81 5.04 -7.05
CA VAL A 81 -3.18 6.22 -6.26
C VAL A 81 -4.55 6.01 -5.62
N SER A 82 -4.64 6.23 -4.31
CA SER A 82 -5.91 6.31 -3.58
C SER A 82 -6.13 7.75 -3.12
N VAL A 83 -7.29 8.33 -3.41
CA VAL A 83 -7.64 9.69 -2.95
C VAL A 83 -8.66 9.57 -1.82
N THR A 84 -8.36 10.19 -0.69
CA THR A 84 -9.31 10.36 0.42
C THR A 84 -9.68 11.83 0.46
N ASP A 85 -10.96 12.19 0.27
CA ASP A 85 -11.43 13.53 0.61
C ASP A 85 -11.72 13.57 2.13
N GLY A 86 -11.27 14.65 2.79
CA GLY A 86 -11.52 14.88 4.21
C GLY A 86 -10.42 14.40 5.16
N THR A 87 -10.61 14.71 6.45
CA THR A 87 -9.66 14.36 7.50
C THR A 87 -9.51 12.84 7.56
N PRO A 88 -8.28 12.30 7.52
CA PRO A 88 -8.07 10.88 7.62
C PRO A 88 -8.59 10.36 8.94
N VAL A 89 -9.26 9.22 8.90
CA VAL A 89 -9.71 8.51 10.09
C VAL A 89 -9.08 7.13 10.09
N TRP A 90 -8.55 6.73 11.24
CA TRP A 90 -7.96 5.42 11.48
C TRP A 90 -8.77 4.69 12.55
N CYS A 91 -8.82 3.36 12.45
CA CYS A 91 -9.36 2.50 13.51
C CYS A 91 -8.21 1.90 14.29
N VAL A 92 -8.06 2.25 15.56
CA VAL A 92 -6.90 1.88 16.38
C VAL A 92 -7.35 1.15 17.64
N LEU A 93 -6.41 0.48 18.32
CA LEU A 93 -6.66 -0.07 19.66
C LEU A 93 -7.09 1.08 20.60
N ALA A 94 -8.23 0.91 21.27
CA ALA A 94 -8.76 1.90 22.19
C ALA A 94 -7.90 2.03 23.45
N GLY A 95 -8.02 3.17 24.15
CA GLY A 95 -7.33 3.38 25.42
C GLY A 95 -5.90 3.89 25.26
N GLY A 96 -5.60 4.59 24.16
CA GLY A 96 -4.28 5.21 23.95
C GLY A 96 -3.18 4.25 23.50
N GLY A 97 -3.54 3.07 22.98
CA GLY A 97 -2.57 2.08 22.50
C GLY A 97 -2.06 1.12 23.57
N GLU A 98 -2.82 0.91 24.66
CA GLU A 98 -2.52 -0.12 25.65
C GLU A 98 -3.58 -1.22 25.64
N ALA A 99 -3.13 -2.48 25.56
CA ALA A 99 -4.03 -3.63 25.56
C ALA A 99 -4.46 -3.97 27.00
N ALA A 100 -5.55 -3.39 27.47
CA ALA A 100 -6.08 -3.68 28.81
C ALA A 100 -6.50 -5.15 29.02
N ASN A 101 -6.83 -5.86 27.93
CA ASN A 101 -7.13 -7.29 27.93
C ASN A 101 -6.45 -7.96 26.74
N GLU A 102 -5.22 -8.40 26.93
CA GLU A 102 -4.39 -8.99 25.87
C GLU A 102 -5.07 -10.18 25.19
N THR A 103 -5.72 -11.08 25.94
CA THR A 103 -6.40 -12.24 25.35
C THR A 103 -7.53 -11.84 24.40
N ALA A 104 -8.35 -10.85 24.80
CA ALA A 104 -9.42 -10.34 23.95
C ALA A 104 -8.87 -9.61 22.73
N VAL A 105 -7.78 -8.84 22.90
CA VAL A 105 -7.12 -8.12 21.81
C VAL A 105 -6.53 -9.11 20.81
N THR A 106 -5.78 -10.12 21.25
CA THR A 106 -5.23 -11.17 20.37
C THR A 106 -6.33 -11.86 19.57
N ALA A 107 -7.44 -12.26 20.19
CA ALA A 107 -8.56 -12.88 19.48
C ALA A 107 -9.18 -11.94 18.42
N ALA A 108 -9.25 -10.64 18.70
CA ALA A 108 -9.72 -9.63 17.76
C ALA A 108 -8.73 -9.40 16.60
N VAL A 109 -7.42 -9.44 16.86
CA VAL A 109 -6.38 -9.41 15.82
C VAL A 109 -6.50 -10.62 14.91
N GLU A 110 -6.58 -11.83 15.47
CA GLU A 110 -6.78 -13.05 14.69
C GLU A 110 -8.06 -12.98 13.83
N TYR A 111 -9.15 -12.42 14.38
CA TYR A 111 -10.37 -12.19 13.61
C TYR A 111 -10.12 -11.26 12.41
N ALA A 112 -9.45 -10.12 12.62
CA ALA A 112 -9.10 -9.19 11.54
C ALA A 112 -8.24 -9.88 10.47
N CYS A 113 -7.26 -10.67 10.89
CA CYS A 113 -6.30 -11.35 9.99
C CYS A 113 -6.91 -12.52 9.21
N ARG A 114 -7.91 -13.22 9.76
CA ARG A 114 -8.56 -14.35 9.07
C ARG A 114 -9.29 -13.96 7.79
N GLN A 115 -9.57 -12.69 7.56
CA GLN A 115 -10.45 -12.23 6.48
C GLN A 115 -9.80 -12.23 5.08
N ARG A 116 -8.70 -13.00 4.91
CA ARG A 116 -7.98 -13.27 3.64
C ARG A 116 -7.67 -12.01 2.82
N SER A 117 -7.36 -10.91 3.49
CA SER A 117 -7.00 -9.66 2.85
C SER A 117 -5.49 -9.49 2.61
N GLY A 118 -4.65 -10.46 3.00
CA GLY A 118 -3.18 -10.32 2.96
C GLY A 118 -2.61 -9.30 3.95
N THR A 119 -3.47 -8.56 4.64
CA THR A 119 -3.10 -7.39 5.45
C THR A 119 -2.17 -7.74 6.60
N CYS A 120 -2.39 -8.87 7.29
CA CYS A 120 -1.59 -9.17 8.46
C CYS A 120 -0.20 -9.74 8.15
N ALA A 121 0.12 -10.06 6.89
CA ALA A 121 1.47 -10.50 6.52
C ALA A 121 2.53 -9.45 6.87
N ALA A 122 2.17 -8.16 6.82
CA ALA A 122 3.08 -7.07 7.14
C ALA A 122 3.48 -7.05 8.63
N ILE A 123 2.62 -7.51 9.55
CA ILE A 123 2.88 -7.50 10.99
C ILE A 123 3.39 -8.85 11.52
N GLU A 124 3.46 -9.88 10.67
CA GLU A 124 4.06 -11.16 11.04
C GLU A 124 5.58 -11.06 11.16
N ALA A 125 6.21 -12.07 11.78
CA ALA A 125 7.66 -12.10 11.97
C ALA A 125 8.40 -11.99 10.62
N GLY A 126 9.23 -10.95 10.49
CA GLY A 126 9.95 -10.64 9.25
C GLY A 126 9.16 -9.76 8.25
N GLY A 127 7.91 -9.43 8.56
CA GLY A 127 7.11 -8.46 7.83
C GLY A 127 7.59 -7.03 8.01
N GLU A 128 7.23 -6.17 7.05
CA GLU A 128 7.65 -4.77 6.97
C GLU A 128 7.11 -3.87 8.11
N CYS A 129 6.00 -4.29 8.73
CA CYS A 129 5.34 -3.63 9.85
C CYS A 129 5.43 -4.45 11.15
N ASN A 130 6.36 -5.40 11.21
CA ASN A 130 6.57 -6.18 12.43
C ASN A 130 7.08 -5.32 13.60
N GLN A 131 7.71 -4.18 13.33
CA GLN A 131 8.23 -3.28 14.37
C GLN A 131 7.34 -2.04 14.59
N PRO A 132 7.11 -1.63 15.86
CA PRO A 132 7.53 -2.32 17.08
C PRO A 132 6.73 -3.61 17.30
N ASP A 133 7.42 -4.68 17.68
CA ASP A 133 6.82 -6.01 17.92
C ASP A 133 6.09 -6.01 19.26
N THR A 134 4.90 -5.40 19.24
CA THR A 134 4.03 -5.25 20.40
C THR A 134 2.60 -5.54 19.98
N LEU A 135 1.85 -6.20 20.85
CA LEU A 135 0.44 -6.51 20.62
C LEU A 135 -0.37 -5.26 20.29
N ALA A 136 -0.06 -4.13 20.93
CA ALA A 136 -0.77 -2.88 20.70
C ALA A 136 -0.55 -2.28 19.30
N ALA A 137 0.70 -2.29 18.80
CA ALA A 137 1.02 -1.79 17.47
C ALA A 137 0.40 -2.69 16.40
N HIS A 138 0.56 -4.01 16.54
CA HIS A 138 -0.03 -4.99 15.64
C HIS A 138 -1.56 -4.96 15.67
N ALA A 139 -2.18 -4.76 16.83
CA ALA A 139 -3.63 -4.65 16.94
C ALA A 139 -4.15 -3.40 16.24
N SER A 140 -3.52 -2.25 16.48
CA SER A 140 -3.94 -1.01 15.83
C SER A 140 -3.75 -1.07 14.31
N TYR A 141 -2.69 -1.71 13.82
CA TYR A 141 -2.50 -1.98 12.40
C TYR A 141 -3.60 -2.90 11.85
N ALA A 142 -3.84 -4.05 12.48
CA ALA A 142 -4.81 -5.05 12.02
C ALA A 142 -6.25 -4.49 12.02
N PHE A 143 -6.64 -3.75 13.06
CA PHE A 143 -7.94 -3.10 13.16
C PHE A 143 -8.15 -2.04 12.08
N ASN A 144 -7.13 -1.21 11.84
CA ASN A 144 -7.18 -0.22 10.77
C ASN A 144 -7.28 -0.92 9.41
N ALA A 145 -6.41 -1.87 9.11
CA ALA A 145 -6.39 -2.57 7.82
C ALA A 145 -7.74 -3.23 7.52
N TYR A 146 -8.27 -4.02 8.46
CA TYR A 146 -9.60 -4.62 8.33
C TYR A 146 -10.69 -3.56 8.11
N TRP A 147 -10.72 -2.52 8.95
CA TRP A 147 -11.78 -1.52 8.86
C TRP A 147 -11.73 -0.75 7.53
N GLN A 148 -10.53 -0.38 7.04
CA GLN A 148 -10.40 0.34 5.77
C GLN A 148 -10.93 -0.48 4.58
N LEU A 149 -10.69 -1.79 4.58
CA LEU A 149 -11.16 -2.71 3.54
C LEU A 149 -12.68 -2.92 3.61
N PHE A 150 -13.22 -3.16 4.80
CA PHE A 150 -14.60 -3.62 4.93
C PHE A 150 -15.60 -2.52 5.31
N ARG A 151 -15.18 -1.30 5.62
CA ARG A 151 -16.10 -0.22 6.04
C ARG A 151 -17.18 0.13 5.03
N LYS A 152 -16.92 -0.04 3.72
CA LYS A 152 -17.93 0.15 2.67
C LYS A 152 -18.97 -0.98 2.64
N ALA A 153 -18.60 -2.17 3.13
CA ALA A 153 -19.46 -3.35 3.23
C ALA A 153 -20.11 -3.48 4.63
N GLY A 154 -20.05 -2.44 5.47
CA GLY A 154 -20.65 -2.44 6.81
C GLY A 154 -19.70 -2.83 7.95
N GLY A 155 -18.41 -3.06 7.67
CA GLY A 155 -17.40 -3.26 8.71
C GLY A 155 -17.32 -2.06 9.67
N THR A 156 -17.31 -2.33 10.97
CA THR A 156 -17.29 -1.28 12.00
C THR A 156 -15.95 -1.25 12.74
N CYS A 157 -15.54 -0.05 13.16
CA CYS A 157 -14.44 0.12 14.09
C CYS A 157 -14.97 -0.04 15.52
N TYR A 158 -15.22 -1.28 15.93
CA TYR A 158 -15.75 -1.59 17.26
C TYR A 158 -14.95 -2.67 17.96
N PHE A 159 -14.76 -3.84 17.31
CA PHE A 159 -13.98 -4.96 17.87
C PHE A 159 -14.36 -5.28 19.33
N ASN A 160 -15.66 -5.37 19.63
CA ASN A 160 -16.18 -5.57 20.99
C ASN A 160 -15.79 -4.48 22.00
N GLY A 161 -15.65 -3.24 21.54
CA GLY A 161 -15.21 -2.10 22.35
C GLY A 161 -13.69 -1.98 22.50
N LEU A 162 -12.92 -2.82 21.81
CA LEU A 162 -11.45 -2.79 21.84
C LEU A 162 -10.86 -1.77 20.86
N ALA A 163 -11.66 -1.19 19.96
CA ALA A 163 -11.17 -0.25 18.97
C ALA A 163 -11.94 1.06 18.97
N GLU A 164 -11.23 2.14 18.62
CA GLU A 164 -11.80 3.47 18.47
C GLU A 164 -11.29 4.17 17.21
N LYS A 165 -12.05 5.17 16.76
CA LYS A 165 -11.65 6.00 15.62
C LYS A 165 -10.80 7.16 16.11
N THR A 166 -9.72 7.46 15.40
CA THR A 166 -8.90 8.64 15.64
C THR A 166 -8.67 9.41 14.34
N THR A 167 -8.54 10.73 14.45
CA THR A 167 -8.07 11.64 13.38
C THR A 167 -6.62 12.08 13.59
N LYS A 168 -5.99 11.64 14.68
CA LYS A 168 -4.55 11.82 14.91
C LYS A 168 -3.82 10.65 14.27
N ASP A 169 -2.87 10.93 13.39
CA ASP A 169 -2.06 9.91 12.73
C ASP A 169 -1.38 9.03 13.80
N PRO A 170 -1.69 7.72 13.87
CA PRO A 170 -1.12 6.85 14.89
C PRO A 170 0.24 6.30 14.49
N ASN A 171 0.80 6.68 13.33
CA ASN A 171 2.06 6.14 12.81
C ASN A 171 2.09 4.60 12.81
N LEU A 172 1.02 3.95 12.34
CA LEU A 172 0.72 2.52 12.49
C LEU A 172 1.71 1.53 11.86
N CYS A 173 2.91 1.96 11.48
CA CYS A 173 3.64 1.57 10.29
C CYS A 173 3.14 2.40 9.12
N SER A 174 3.97 3.38 8.73
CA SER A 174 3.70 4.30 7.64
C SER A 174 3.78 3.54 6.32
N LEU A 175 2.76 2.73 6.04
CA LEU A 175 2.60 2.10 4.76
C LEU A 175 1.20 1.62 4.38
N TRP A 176 0.70 2.14 3.26
CA TRP A 176 -0.60 1.76 2.72
C TRP A 176 -0.52 0.45 1.96
N LEU A 177 -1.41 -0.45 2.38
CA LEU A 177 -1.91 -1.59 1.63
C LEU A 177 -2.18 -1.24 0.17
N VAL A 178 -1.36 -1.79 -0.71
CA VAL A 178 -1.75 -2.17 -2.06
C VAL A 178 -1.63 -3.68 -2.14
N ASP A 179 -2.67 -4.36 -1.68
CA ASP A 179 -3.04 -5.70 -2.12
C ASP A 179 -4.56 -5.75 -1.84
N GLU A 180 -5.48 -5.63 -2.80
CA GLU A 180 -5.39 -5.77 -4.24
C GLU A 180 -6.40 -4.83 -4.92
N VAL A 181 -5.93 -4.05 -5.90
CA VAL A 181 -6.81 -3.49 -6.94
C VAL A 181 -7.13 -4.61 -7.94
N GLY A 182 -8.15 -5.39 -7.60
CA GLY A 182 -8.96 -6.15 -8.58
C GLY A 182 -10.08 -5.28 -9.10
#